data_AF-A0A090WYM2-F1
#
_entry.id   AF-A0A090WYM2-F1
#
_cell.length_a   1.000
_cell.length_b   1.000
_cell.length_c   1.000
_cell.angle_alpha   90.00
_cell.angle_beta   90.00
_cell.angle_gamma   90.00
#
_symmetry.space_group_name_H-M   'P 1'
#
loop_
_entity.id
_entity.type
_entity.pdbx_description
1 polymer ?
#
loop_
_entity_poly.entity_id
_entity_poly.type
_entity_poly.pdbx_seq_one_letter_code
_entity_poly.pdbx_strand_id
1 'polypeptide(L)'
;MGHLGVIPSAVRDQDAIILDHQVHWSVQRAAKVLKLRSVPVDMVRHNDLNMLEDKIKLYSNTKKKIWYMADGIYSMFGDFAPVKELKALSLKYPQLHLYFDDVHGMSWIGKNGTGYVMSEIDELSENMLLFGTLSKTFGASGSVLVCSNKKLYQEIKTFGGPLTFSAQLEPASVAAATASAEIHLSPEIKELQEDLKVRIDYFNELVKQTDLPLVDKNRSPVFFIGTGMPKTGYNFINRLMNEGFYVNLGMFPAVPVKNTGVRITISRHNQREEIKALVDAMEYHLPKAIEETHTNLRRVYEAFKLEPRTSTDISSSSELKTQIETSISNIDKVTWNKLVGTSGVQDYEGLKFIEHTFSSNALKENNWDFWYVIIYDKHEHPILATVLSSSIWKDDMLANLNASKIIEKKRILDPYYMTSKVLSLGCLFTEGKHLYINANHPSKQEALNMLMQTLETLEQRSNSKMIALRDFSMNTNLNRYFLGQGFVRIQMPNSSCINLRADESIEAYVSRLSSRNRKHLRKDILAYAPP
;
A
#
# COMPACT_ATOMS: atom_id res chain seq x y z
N MET A 1 12.07 21.07 -2.90
CA MET A 1 13.44 21.39 -3.38
C MET A 1 14.52 21.19 -2.31
N GLY A 2 14.26 21.51 -1.04
CA GLY A 2 15.33 21.47 -0.02
C GLY A 2 16.06 20.13 0.12
N HIS A 3 15.38 18.98 0.19
CA HIS A 3 16.08 17.67 0.23
C HIS A 3 16.98 17.41 -0.99
N LEU A 4 16.60 17.89 -2.19
CA LEU A 4 17.43 17.80 -3.40
C LEU A 4 18.67 18.72 -3.33
N GLY A 5 18.63 19.78 -2.52
CA GLY A 5 19.78 20.60 -2.19
C GLY A 5 20.75 19.95 -1.21
N VAL A 6 20.30 18.94 -0.46
CA VAL A 6 21.07 18.34 0.63
C VAL A 6 21.56 16.94 0.30
N ILE A 7 20.64 16.00 0.04
CA ILE A 7 20.94 14.57 -0.04
C ILE A 7 21.98 14.25 -1.12
N PRO A 8 21.88 14.78 -2.36
CA PRO A 8 22.88 14.50 -3.38
C PRO A 8 24.30 14.99 -3.04
N SER A 9 24.42 16.05 -2.25
CA SER A 9 25.71 16.63 -1.84
C SER A 9 26.27 15.97 -0.58
N ALA A 10 25.40 15.53 0.33
CA ALA A 10 25.80 14.85 1.56
C ALA A 10 26.29 13.41 1.32
N VAL A 11 25.67 12.69 0.37
CA VAL A 11 25.96 11.28 0.10
C VAL A 11 27.02 11.14 -1.00
N ARG A 12 28.06 10.34 -0.73
CA ARG A 12 29.16 10.06 -1.66
C ARG A 12 28.94 8.75 -2.43
N ASP A 13 29.65 8.57 -3.53
CA ASP A 13 29.48 7.38 -4.42
C ASP A 13 29.85 6.06 -3.73
N GLN A 14 30.68 6.13 -2.68
CA GLN A 14 31.12 4.99 -1.88
C GLN A 14 30.19 4.69 -0.69
N ASP A 15 29.10 5.44 -0.55
CA ASP A 15 28.13 5.29 0.53
C ASP A 15 26.97 4.37 0.10
N ALA A 16 26.08 4.07 1.04
CA ALA A 16 24.78 3.45 0.78
C ALA A 16 23.66 4.20 1.50
N ILE A 17 22.43 4.06 1.00
CA ILE A 17 21.22 4.63 1.59
C ILE A 17 20.25 3.52 1.95
N ILE A 18 19.70 3.61 3.15
CA ILE A 18 18.60 2.79 3.64
C ILE A 18 17.47 3.77 3.99
N LEU A 19 16.31 3.59 3.39
CA LEU A 19 15.13 4.42 3.65
C LEU A 19 14.15 3.67 4.53
N ASP A 20 13.55 4.36 5.49
CA ASP A 20 12.26 3.91 6.02
C ASP A 20 11.24 3.88 4.87
N HIS A 21 10.45 2.82 4.74
CA HIS A 21 9.47 2.70 3.66
C HIS A 21 8.43 3.85 3.66
N GLN A 22 8.13 4.45 4.82
CA GLN A 22 7.19 5.55 4.95
C GLN A 22 7.85 6.94 4.93
N VAL A 23 9.19 7.05 4.81
CA VAL A 23 9.86 8.36 4.74
C VAL A 23 9.29 9.20 3.61
N HIS A 24 9.17 10.51 3.81
CA HIS A 24 8.45 11.38 2.91
C HIS A 24 8.93 11.28 1.45
N TRP A 25 7.99 11.40 0.51
CA TRP A 25 8.25 11.20 -0.91
C TRP A 25 9.40 12.07 -1.46
N SER A 26 9.58 13.29 -0.93
CA SER A 26 10.69 14.17 -1.31
C SER A 26 12.06 13.59 -0.96
N VAL A 27 12.19 12.95 0.20
CA VAL A 27 13.41 12.25 0.64
C VAL A 27 13.67 11.06 -0.28
N GLN A 28 12.65 10.22 -0.51
CA GLN A 28 12.75 9.09 -1.42
C GLN A 28 13.16 9.52 -2.83
N ARG A 29 12.59 10.61 -3.34
CA ARG A 29 12.88 11.14 -4.67
C ARG A 29 14.31 11.65 -4.77
N ALA A 30 14.79 12.37 -3.75
CA ALA A 30 16.17 12.85 -3.71
C ALA A 30 17.18 11.70 -3.60
N ALA A 31 16.90 10.68 -2.80
CA ALA A 31 17.73 9.47 -2.72
C ALA A 31 17.75 8.69 -4.04
N LYS A 32 16.60 8.56 -4.74
CA LYS A 32 16.52 7.83 -6.03
C LYS A 32 17.44 8.42 -7.11
N VAL A 33 17.72 9.72 -7.11
CA VAL A 33 18.65 10.35 -8.06
C VAL A 33 20.07 9.77 -7.93
N LEU A 34 20.46 9.38 -6.72
CA LEU A 34 21.79 8.84 -6.44
C LEU A 34 22.04 7.44 -7.03
N LYS A 35 20.98 6.72 -7.46
CA LYS A 35 21.15 5.47 -8.20
C LYS A 35 21.91 5.66 -9.52
N LEU A 36 21.85 6.84 -10.13
CA LEU A 36 22.62 7.19 -11.33
C LEU A 36 24.14 7.23 -11.07
N ARG A 37 24.54 7.40 -9.80
CA ARG A 37 25.92 7.36 -9.31
C ARG A 37 26.30 6.00 -8.73
N SER A 38 25.52 4.96 -9.01
CA SER A 38 25.71 3.59 -8.49
C SER A 38 25.67 3.49 -6.95
N VAL A 39 25.07 4.48 -6.27
CA VAL A 39 24.81 4.41 -4.82
C VAL A 39 23.66 3.43 -4.57
N PRO A 40 23.85 2.38 -3.75
CA PRO A 40 22.76 1.49 -3.36
C PRO A 40 21.72 2.26 -2.56
N VAL A 41 20.44 2.06 -2.90
CA VAL A 41 19.30 2.63 -2.17
C VAL A 41 18.32 1.51 -1.90
N ASP A 42 18.31 1.07 -0.65
CA ASP A 42 17.43 0.04 -0.12
C ASP A 42 16.29 0.66 0.70
N MET A 43 15.21 -0.08 0.88
CA MET A 43 14.12 0.26 1.78
C MET A 43 13.99 -0.84 2.85
N VAL A 44 13.69 -0.44 4.07
CA VAL A 44 13.31 -1.34 5.17
C VAL A 44 11.87 -1.10 5.55
N ARG A 45 11.23 -2.12 6.15
CA ARG A 45 9.89 -1.95 6.69
C ARG A 45 9.89 -0.82 7.72
N HIS A 46 8.76 -0.14 7.78
CA HIS A 46 8.58 1.01 8.63
C HIS A 46 8.94 0.70 10.09
N ASN A 47 9.85 1.50 10.67
CA ASN A 47 10.37 1.35 12.03
C ASN A 47 10.95 -0.05 12.37
N ASP A 48 11.29 -0.88 11.38
CA ASP A 48 11.88 -2.23 11.57
C ASP A 48 13.40 -2.13 11.78
N LEU A 49 13.81 -1.90 13.05
CA LEU A 49 15.21 -1.76 13.44
C LEU A 49 16.04 -3.02 13.20
N ASN A 50 15.43 -4.22 13.24
CA ASN A 50 16.13 -5.47 12.98
C ASN A 50 16.52 -5.57 11.50
N MET A 51 15.56 -5.30 10.61
CA MET A 51 15.82 -5.26 9.16
C MET A 51 16.82 -4.16 8.79
N LEU A 52 16.78 -3.01 9.50
CA LEU A 52 17.79 -1.96 9.38
C LEU A 52 19.18 -2.48 9.79
N GLU A 53 19.33 -3.12 10.94
CA GLU A 53 20.61 -3.66 11.40
C GLU A 53 21.18 -4.72 10.44
N ASP A 54 20.33 -5.58 9.87
CA ASP A 54 20.74 -6.56 8.86
C ASP A 54 21.30 -5.89 7.60
N LYS A 55 20.66 -4.81 7.15
CA LYS A 55 21.15 -4.00 6.02
C LYS A 55 22.43 -3.24 6.35
N ILE A 56 22.58 -2.75 7.57
CA ILE A 56 23.83 -2.15 8.04
C ILE A 56 24.96 -3.17 7.95
N LYS A 57 24.78 -4.37 8.50
CA LYS A 57 25.77 -5.47 8.46
C LYS A 57 26.15 -5.86 7.03
N LEU A 58 25.17 -5.90 6.12
CA LEU A 58 25.40 -6.18 4.70
C LEU A 58 26.37 -5.19 4.05
N TYR A 59 26.27 -3.90 4.38
CA TYR A 59 27.10 -2.85 3.78
C TYR A 59 28.39 -2.53 4.54
N SER A 60 28.55 -2.99 5.79
CA SER A 60 29.69 -2.64 6.66
C SER A 60 31.07 -2.84 6.04
N ASN A 61 31.25 -3.89 5.25
CA ASN A 61 32.56 -4.21 4.67
C ASN A 61 32.79 -3.55 3.30
N THR A 62 31.78 -2.94 2.70
CA THR A 62 31.82 -2.49 1.29
C THR A 62 31.53 -1.01 1.09
N LYS A 63 31.05 -0.31 2.12
CA LYS A 63 30.62 1.09 2.04
C LYS A 63 31.27 1.93 3.13
N LYS A 64 31.57 3.19 2.81
CA LYS A 64 32.20 4.12 3.75
C LYS A 64 31.23 4.67 4.77
N LYS A 65 30.05 5.09 4.32
CA LYS A 65 28.94 5.53 5.16
C LYS A 65 27.65 4.84 4.75
N ILE A 66 26.77 4.66 5.72
CA ILE A 66 25.43 4.14 5.53
C ILE A 66 24.46 5.19 6.05
N TRP A 67 23.66 5.75 5.17
CA TRP A 67 22.66 6.76 5.54
C TRP A 67 21.32 6.09 5.78
N TYR A 68 20.82 6.13 7.01
CA TYR A 68 19.43 5.80 7.29
C TYR A 68 18.59 7.09 7.27
N MET A 69 17.53 7.11 6.47
CA MET A 69 16.66 8.28 6.31
C MET A 69 15.23 7.95 6.76
N ALA A 70 14.70 8.77 7.66
CA ALA A 70 13.38 8.61 8.28
C ALA A 70 12.73 9.98 8.55
N ASP A 71 11.41 10.01 8.65
CA ASP A 71 10.71 11.19 9.16
C ASP A 71 10.78 11.15 10.70
N GLY A 72 10.93 12.29 11.36
CA GLY A 72 10.78 12.36 12.81
C GLY A 72 9.36 11.99 13.24
N ILE A 73 8.39 12.58 12.52
CA ILE A 73 6.96 12.27 12.63
C ILE A 73 6.44 11.99 11.23
N TYR A 74 5.86 10.81 11.04
CA TYR A 74 5.34 10.39 9.76
C TYR A 74 4.00 11.06 9.51
N SER A 75 3.92 11.76 8.38
CA SER A 75 2.83 12.69 8.12
C SER A 75 1.43 12.05 8.04
N MET A 76 1.32 10.76 7.73
CA MET A 76 0.03 10.09 7.53
C MET A 76 -0.61 9.67 8.86
N PHE A 77 0.05 8.79 9.62
CA PHE A 77 -0.52 8.25 10.85
C PHE A 77 -0.16 9.05 12.10
N GLY A 78 0.82 9.96 12.01
CA GLY A 78 1.26 10.79 13.14
C GLY A 78 2.16 10.05 14.13
N ASP A 79 2.57 8.83 13.78
CA ASP A 79 3.51 8.01 14.51
C ASP A 79 4.95 8.53 14.37
N PHE A 80 5.82 8.04 15.25
CA PHE A 80 7.14 8.60 15.46
C PHE A 80 8.26 7.66 15.00
N ALA A 81 9.40 8.22 14.58
CA ALA A 81 10.63 7.44 14.50
C ALA A 81 11.17 7.09 15.90
N PRO A 82 11.77 5.89 16.07
CA PRO A 82 12.44 5.48 17.30
C PRO A 82 13.83 6.16 17.41
N VAL A 83 13.83 7.48 17.61
CA VAL A 83 15.04 8.34 17.51
C VAL A 83 16.12 7.92 18.51
N LYS A 84 15.76 7.55 19.74
CA LYS A 84 16.71 7.13 20.78
C LYS A 84 17.41 5.83 20.40
N GLU A 85 16.66 4.87 19.90
CA GLU A 85 17.14 3.57 19.46
C GLU A 85 18.03 3.73 18.22
N LEU A 86 17.65 4.59 17.27
CA LEU A 86 18.46 4.93 16.11
C LEU A 86 19.77 5.62 16.50
N LYS A 87 19.75 6.53 17.48
CA LYS A 87 20.96 7.14 18.05
C LYS A 87 21.86 6.08 18.67
N ALA A 88 21.31 5.18 19.49
CA ALA A 88 22.06 4.06 20.08
C ALA A 88 22.68 3.14 19.00
N LEU A 89 21.93 2.85 17.93
CA LEU A 89 22.42 2.06 16.80
C LEU A 89 23.56 2.77 16.08
N SER A 90 23.52 4.10 15.97
CA SER A 90 24.59 4.89 15.35
C SER A 90 25.88 4.91 16.18
N LEU A 91 25.77 4.78 17.51
CA LEU A 91 26.93 4.60 18.40
C LEU A 91 27.55 3.20 18.25
N LYS A 92 26.71 2.16 18.07
CA LYS A 92 27.14 0.78 17.80
C LYS A 92 27.81 0.64 16.43
N TYR A 93 27.36 1.39 15.44
CA TYR A 93 27.88 1.36 14.06
C TYR A 93 28.36 2.75 13.64
N PRO A 94 29.65 3.12 13.82
CA PRO A 94 30.15 4.46 13.52
C PRO A 94 29.99 4.91 12.06
N GLN A 95 29.86 3.97 11.14
CA GLN A 95 29.57 4.22 9.72
C GLN A 95 28.11 4.64 9.45
N LEU A 96 27.21 4.45 10.43
CA LEU A 96 25.80 4.80 10.33
C LEU A 96 25.63 6.30 10.54
N HIS A 97 25.09 6.95 9.53
CA HIS A 97 24.65 8.33 9.52
C HIS A 97 23.13 8.38 9.50
N LEU A 98 22.55 9.33 10.22
CA LEU A 98 21.10 9.50 10.29
C LEU A 98 20.69 10.78 9.56
N TYR A 99 19.63 10.69 8.77
CA TYR A 99 18.97 11.84 8.15
C TYR A 99 17.52 11.84 8.62
N PHE A 100 17.16 12.82 9.44
CA PHE A 100 15.80 12.98 9.93
C PHE A 100 15.09 14.11 9.20
N ASP A 101 13.92 13.83 8.65
CA ASP A 101 12.96 14.82 8.19
C ASP A 101 11.97 15.13 9.33
N ASP A 102 12.24 16.17 10.12
CA ASP A 102 11.41 16.54 11.28
C ASP A 102 10.43 17.68 10.97
N VAL A 103 10.05 17.80 9.69
CA VAL A 103 9.12 18.80 9.17
C VAL A 103 7.77 18.82 9.89
N HIS A 104 7.32 17.68 10.43
CA HIS A 104 6.09 17.58 11.23
C HIS A 104 6.33 17.68 12.74
N GLY A 105 7.58 17.60 13.21
CA GLY A 105 7.92 17.75 14.62
C GLY A 105 8.13 19.19 15.06
N MET A 106 8.56 20.08 14.16
CA MET A 106 8.94 21.46 14.52
C MET A 106 7.84 22.27 15.22
N SER A 107 8.27 23.20 16.08
CA SER A 107 7.49 24.19 16.83
C SER A 107 6.63 23.67 17.96
N TRP A 108 5.91 22.57 17.77
CA TRP A 108 4.91 22.11 18.74
C TRP A 108 5.50 21.31 19.91
N ILE A 109 6.75 20.86 19.77
CA ILE A 109 7.47 20.12 20.80
C ILE A 109 8.96 20.48 20.79
N GLY A 110 9.62 20.18 21.90
CA GLY A 110 11.05 20.42 22.10
C GLY A 110 11.29 21.82 22.65
N LYS A 111 12.45 22.00 23.30
CA LYS A 111 12.88 23.29 23.84
C LYS A 111 12.88 24.32 22.70
N ASN A 112 12.20 25.45 22.88
CA ASN A 112 12.07 26.49 21.86
C ASN A 112 11.45 25.99 20.54
N GLY A 113 10.65 24.91 20.59
CA GLY A 113 10.04 24.33 19.39
C GLY A 113 11.04 23.68 18.43
N THR A 114 12.16 23.14 18.92
CA THR A 114 13.20 22.52 18.09
C THR A 114 12.79 21.25 17.36
N GLY A 115 11.63 20.67 17.71
CA GLY A 115 11.08 19.51 17.03
C GLY A 115 11.14 18.22 17.84
N TYR A 116 10.50 17.17 17.31
CA TYR A 116 10.41 15.88 17.98
C TYR A 116 11.78 15.22 18.07
N VAL A 117 12.57 15.25 16.99
CA VAL A 117 13.89 14.61 16.96
C VAL A 117 14.80 15.22 18.02
N MET A 118 14.86 16.55 18.10
CA MET A 118 15.63 17.27 19.12
C MET A 118 15.05 17.16 20.53
N SER A 119 13.79 16.75 20.69
CA SER A 119 13.21 16.46 22.02
C SER A 119 13.62 15.09 22.56
N GLU A 120 14.07 14.19 21.69
CA GLU A 120 14.47 12.83 22.04
C GLU A 120 15.99 12.67 22.22
N ILE A 121 16.78 13.70 21.90
CA ILE A 121 18.25 13.70 22.01
C ILE A 121 18.75 15.01 22.66
N ASP A 122 19.86 14.94 23.38
CA ASP A 122 20.44 16.14 24.03
C ASP A 122 21.10 17.09 23.03
N GLU A 123 21.82 16.52 22.05
CA GLU A 123 22.55 17.25 21.02
C GLU A 123 22.54 16.50 19.69
N LEU A 124 22.67 17.27 18.61
CA LEU A 124 22.76 16.75 17.25
C LEU A 124 24.21 16.31 16.95
N SER A 125 24.45 15.00 16.94
CA SER A 125 25.76 14.43 16.66
C SER A 125 26.25 14.70 15.23
N GLU A 126 27.57 14.69 14.99
CA GLU A 126 28.14 15.03 13.68
C GLU A 126 27.74 14.08 12.53
N ASN A 127 27.31 12.86 12.85
CA ASN A 127 26.80 11.88 11.90
C ASN A 127 25.29 12.04 11.61
N MET A 128 24.64 13.07 12.16
CA MET A 128 23.21 13.34 11.98
C MET A 128 22.95 14.61 11.17
N LEU A 129 21.96 14.54 10.30
CA LEU A 129 21.38 15.67 9.58
C LEU A 129 19.91 15.80 9.97
N LEU A 130 19.50 16.99 10.38
CA LEU A 130 18.11 17.29 10.74
C LEU A 130 17.53 18.28 9.73
N PHE A 131 16.48 17.87 9.06
CA PHE A 131 15.79 18.68 8.05
C PHE A 131 14.46 19.18 8.62
N GLY A 132 14.14 20.44 8.32
CA GLY A 132 12.93 21.11 8.79
C GLY A 132 12.29 21.99 7.71
N THR A 133 11.07 22.46 7.96
CA THR A 133 10.36 23.38 7.07
C THR A 133 10.01 24.68 7.78
N LEU A 134 9.98 25.76 7.02
CA LEU A 134 9.42 27.04 7.46
C LEU A 134 7.95 27.20 7.03
N SER A 135 7.41 26.27 6.24
CA SER A 135 6.08 26.41 5.60
C SER A 135 4.94 25.67 6.29
N LYS A 136 5.13 25.21 7.53
CA LYS A 136 4.10 24.57 8.34
C LYS A 136 3.86 25.39 9.60
N THR A 137 4.28 24.89 10.75
CA THR A 137 4.09 25.53 12.05
C THR A 137 4.83 26.87 12.19
N PHE A 138 5.89 27.09 11.41
CA PHE A 138 6.59 28.37 11.32
C PHE A 138 5.82 29.47 10.55
N GLY A 139 4.75 29.12 9.82
CA GLY A 139 3.89 30.10 9.14
C GLY A 139 4.52 30.92 8.02
N ALA A 140 5.67 30.50 7.49
CA ALA A 140 6.44 31.22 6.46
C ALA A 140 6.63 30.35 5.19
N SER A 141 7.75 30.51 4.47
CA SER A 141 8.09 29.69 3.31
C SER A 141 9.56 29.28 3.35
N GLY A 142 9.86 28.11 2.82
CA GLY A 142 11.21 27.57 2.73
C GLY A 142 11.47 26.35 3.63
N SER A 143 12.74 26.01 3.74
CA SER A 143 13.22 24.84 4.50
C SER A 143 14.57 25.11 5.12
N VAL A 144 14.88 24.41 6.20
CA VAL A 144 16.15 24.52 6.92
C VAL A 144 16.81 23.15 7.03
N LEU A 145 18.13 23.12 6.90
CA LEU A 145 18.97 21.99 7.28
C LEU A 145 19.81 22.39 8.48
N VAL A 146 19.80 21.57 9.52
CA VAL A 146 20.63 21.71 10.71
C VAL A 146 21.63 20.56 10.74
N CYS A 147 22.91 20.89 10.95
CA CYS A 147 23.97 19.91 11.13
C CYS A 147 25.10 20.50 11.99
N SER A 148 25.67 19.70 12.89
CA SER A 148 26.81 20.10 13.73
C SER A 148 28.16 19.99 13.01
N ASN A 149 28.25 19.12 11.98
CA ASN A 149 29.48 18.95 11.21
C ASN A 149 29.73 20.13 10.26
N LYS A 150 30.68 21.01 10.63
CA LYS A 150 31.03 22.23 9.86
C LYS A 150 31.52 21.94 8.44
N LYS A 151 32.25 20.84 8.23
CA LYS A 151 32.74 20.48 6.89
C LYS A 151 31.58 20.11 5.98
N LEU A 152 30.68 19.25 6.46
CA LEU A 152 29.49 18.83 5.72
C LEU A 152 28.57 20.02 5.43
N TYR A 153 28.39 20.93 6.39
CA TYR A 153 27.68 22.19 6.18
C TYR A 153 28.24 22.99 5.00
N GLN A 154 29.55 23.24 4.97
CA GLN A 154 30.18 24.02 3.89
C GLN A 154 30.08 23.30 2.54
N GLU A 155 30.23 21.98 2.52
CA GLU A 155 30.06 21.17 1.31
C GLU A 155 28.63 21.30 0.75
N ILE A 156 27.60 21.15 1.59
CA ILE A 156 26.20 21.26 1.17
C ILE A 156 25.87 22.70 0.73
N LYS A 157 26.33 23.71 1.47
CA LYS A 157 26.11 25.12 1.13
C LYS A 157 26.74 25.48 -0.22
N THR A 158 27.92 24.94 -0.53
CA THR A 158 28.68 25.28 -1.75
C THR A 158 28.19 24.47 -2.96
N PHE A 159 27.91 23.18 -2.78
CA PHE A 159 27.63 22.24 -3.88
C PHE A 159 26.16 21.80 -3.96
N GLY A 160 25.29 22.26 -3.07
CA GLY A 160 23.85 21.97 -3.10
C GLY A 160 23.20 22.59 -4.33
N GLY A 161 22.90 21.79 -5.36
CA GLY A 161 22.43 22.31 -6.66
C GLY A 161 21.30 23.34 -6.56
N PRO A 162 20.12 23.00 -5.99
CA PRO A 162 19.06 23.96 -5.74
C PRO A 162 19.42 25.15 -4.83
N LEU A 163 20.41 25.04 -3.94
CA LEU A 163 20.88 26.18 -3.13
C LEU A 163 21.70 27.17 -3.96
N THR A 164 22.46 26.67 -4.94
CA THR A 164 23.35 27.49 -5.79
C THR A 164 22.65 28.03 -7.03
N PHE A 165 21.74 27.26 -7.63
CA PHE A 165 21.16 27.55 -8.95
C PHE A 165 19.68 27.96 -8.93
N SER A 166 19.08 28.16 -7.75
CA SER A 166 17.72 28.70 -7.59
C SER A 166 17.75 30.14 -7.10
N ALA A 167 16.67 30.88 -7.37
CA ALA A 167 16.43 32.15 -6.69
C ALA A 167 16.35 31.93 -5.16
N GLN A 168 16.85 32.93 -4.41
CA GLN A 168 16.76 32.97 -2.95
C GLN A 168 15.29 33.18 -2.51
N LEU A 169 15.00 32.85 -1.26
CA LEU A 169 13.68 33.09 -0.66
C LEU A 169 13.31 34.57 -0.71
N GLU A 170 12.02 34.86 -0.88
CA GLU A 170 11.55 36.25 -0.92
C GLU A 170 11.85 36.95 0.43
N PRO A 171 12.28 38.21 0.44
CA PRO A 171 12.57 38.93 1.68
C PRO A 171 11.41 38.93 2.68
N ALA A 172 10.16 38.97 2.21
CA ALA A 172 8.97 38.89 3.06
C ALA A 172 8.84 37.52 3.75
N SER A 173 9.13 36.42 3.03
CA SER A 173 9.15 35.06 3.58
C SER A 173 10.22 34.93 4.67
N VAL A 174 11.40 35.53 4.47
CA VAL A 174 12.48 35.56 5.45
C VAL A 174 12.09 36.38 6.68
N ALA A 175 11.49 37.56 6.50
CA ALA A 175 11.02 38.40 7.61
C ALA A 175 9.96 37.68 8.47
N ALA A 176 9.00 37.00 7.84
CA ALA A 176 8.00 36.20 8.55
C ALA A 176 8.65 35.04 9.33
N ALA A 177 9.62 34.34 8.73
CA ALA A 177 10.36 33.29 9.41
C ALA A 177 11.17 33.83 10.60
N THR A 178 11.81 35.00 10.47
CA THR A 178 12.54 35.64 11.56
C THR A 178 11.61 36.00 12.72
N ALA A 179 10.44 36.61 12.44
CA ALA A 179 9.45 36.92 13.47
C ALA A 179 8.93 35.66 14.17
N SER A 180 8.65 34.59 13.43
CA SER A 180 8.32 33.29 14.01
C SER A 180 9.45 32.76 14.91
N ALA A 181 10.71 32.87 14.49
CA ALA A 181 11.85 32.46 15.30
C ALA A 181 11.99 33.28 16.59
N GLU A 182 11.68 34.58 16.57
CA GLU A 182 11.66 35.42 17.78
C GLU A 182 10.63 34.92 18.80
N ILE A 183 9.43 34.54 18.35
CA ILE A 183 8.41 33.90 19.20
C ILE A 183 8.96 32.60 19.81
N HIS A 184 9.59 31.75 19.00
CA HIS A 184 10.18 30.48 19.45
C HIS A 184 11.30 30.67 20.50
N LEU A 185 12.00 31.79 20.46
CA LEU A 185 13.07 32.13 21.40
C LEU A 185 12.56 32.89 22.64
N SER A 186 11.28 33.24 22.67
CA SER A 186 10.62 33.89 23.81
C SER A 186 9.96 32.86 24.75
N PRO A 187 9.55 33.25 25.96
CA PRO A 187 8.73 32.39 26.84
C PRO A 187 7.38 31.98 26.23
N GLU A 188 6.85 32.77 25.27
CA GLU A 188 5.54 32.55 24.64
C GLU A 188 5.45 31.13 24.06
N ILE A 189 6.51 30.61 23.43
CA ILE A 189 6.52 29.29 22.80
C ILE A 189 6.03 28.17 23.73
N LYS A 190 6.34 28.26 25.02
CA LYS A 190 5.95 27.24 26.00
C LYS A 190 4.44 27.25 26.20
N GLU A 191 3.84 28.43 26.33
CA GLU A 191 2.38 28.58 26.43
C GLU A 191 1.69 28.07 25.16
N LEU A 192 2.26 28.36 23.98
CA LEU A 192 1.72 27.87 22.70
C LEU A 192 1.79 26.33 22.58
N GLN A 193 2.87 25.72 23.05
CA GLN A 193 3.02 24.26 23.06
C GLN A 193 2.06 23.59 24.05
N GLU A 194 1.93 24.16 25.26
CA GLU A 194 1.01 23.67 26.29
C GLU A 194 -0.46 23.76 25.84
N ASP A 195 -0.86 24.89 25.25
CA ASP A 195 -2.21 25.10 24.72
C ASP A 195 -2.57 24.09 23.62
N LEU A 196 -1.63 23.79 22.71
CA LEU A 196 -1.84 22.75 21.70
C LEU A 196 -1.92 21.36 22.33
N LYS A 197 -1.03 21.06 23.29
CA LYS A 197 -1.01 19.77 23.99
C LYS A 197 -2.35 19.47 24.65
N VAL A 198 -2.97 20.46 25.31
CA VAL A 198 -4.31 20.30 25.91
C VAL A 198 -5.36 19.88 24.88
N ARG A 199 -5.31 20.38 23.65
CA ARG A 199 -6.24 20.01 22.57
C ARG A 199 -5.97 18.63 22.00
N ILE A 200 -4.70 18.28 21.83
CA ILE A 200 -4.27 16.93 21.41
C ILE A 200 -4.76 15.90 22.42
N ASP A 201 -4.55 16.17 23.72
CA ASP A 201 -4.99 15.29 24.81
C ASP A 201 -6.52 15.18 24.82
N TYR A 202 -7.23 16.30 24.65
CA TYR A 202 -8.70 16.30 24.59
C TYR A 202 -9.27 15.53 23.39
N PHE A 203 -8.70 15.68 22.19
CA PHE A 203 -9.09 14.87 21.03
C PHE A 203 -8.88 13.37 21.29
N ASN A 204 -7.72 13.01 21.84
CA ASN A 204 -7.43 11.62 22.22
C ASN A 204 -8.42 11.08 23.26
N GLU A 205 -8.80 11.88 24.27
CA GLU A 205 -9.80 11.50 25.28
C GLU A 205 -11.18 11.25 24.68
N LEU A 206 -11.61 12.09 23.73
CA LEU A 206 -12.88 11.95 23.03
C LEU A 206 -12.89 10.72 22.12
N VAL A 207 -11.89 10.58 21.24
CA VAL A 207 -11.80 9.41 20.35
C VAL A 207 -11.68 8.12 21.15
N LYS A 208 -11.01 8.15 22.32
CA LYS A 208 -10.97 7.02 23.25
C LYS A 208 -12.35 6.62 23.79
N GLN A 209 -13.40 7.41 23.66
CA GLN A 209 -14.76 7.05 24.07
C GLN A 209 -15.61 6.47 22.91
N THR A 210 -15.06 6.45 21.69
CA THR A 210 -15.77 6.01 20.46
C THR A 210 -15.24 4.67 19.94
N ASP A 211 -15.92 4.11 18.95
CA ASP A 211 -15.44 2.98 18.13
C ASP A 211 -14.76 3.44 16.81
N LEU A 212 -14.27 4.67 16.78
CA LEU A 212 -13.50 5.15 15.64
C LEU A 212 -12.16 4.40 15.53
N PRO A 213 -11.79 3.89 14.34
CA PRO A 213 -10.54 3.16 14.10
C PRO A 213 -9.36 4.14 13.99
N LEU A 214 -8.93 4.67 15.13
CA LEU A 214 -7.73 5.49 15.23
C LEU A 214 -6.49 4.61 14.97
N VAL A 215 -5.76 4.91 13.89
CA VAL A 215 -4.66 4.05 13.40
C VAL A 215 -3.46 4.04 14.34
N ASP A 216 -3.12 5.20 14.89
CA ASP A 216 -2.06 5.30 15.87
C ASP A 216 -2.48 6.26 16.99
N LYS A 217 -2.30 5.80 18.23
CA LYS A 217 -2.54 6.63 19.42
C LYS A 217 -1.23 7.33 19.79
N ASN A 218 -1.04 8.52 19.27
CA ASN A 218 0.13 9.35 19.54
C ASN A 218 -0.21 10.66 20.28
N ARG A 219 0.88 11.37 20.59
CA ARG A 219 0.90 12.72 21.16
C ARG A 219 1.20 13.80 20.12
N SER A 220 1.18 13.45 18.82
CA SER A 220 1.41 14.42 17.74
C SER A 220 0.10 15.18 17.45
N PRO A 221 0.17 16.35 16.78
CA PRO A 221 -1.02 17.06 16.32
C PRO A 221 -1.67 16.42 15.07
N VAL A 222 -1.22 15.23 14.65
CA VAL A 222 -1.67 14.54 13.44
C VAL A 222 -2.32 13.22 13.81
N PHE A 223 -3.55 13.01 13.35
CA PHE A 223 -4.32 11.80 13.60
C PHE A 223 -4.85 11.21 12.30
N PHE A 224 -5.14 9.91 12.32
CA PHE A 224 -5.67 9.21 11.17
C PHE A 224 -6.78 8.24 11.58
N ILE A 225 -7.98 8.46 11.06
CA ILE A 225 -9.14 7.57 11.25
C ILE A 225 -9.26 6.68 10.02
N GLY A 226 -9.08 5.38 10.19
CA GLY A 226 -9.17 4.40 9.11
C GLY A 226 -10.58 4.31 8.52
N THR A 227 -10.67 4.20 7.20
CA THR A 227 -11.93 3.88 6.50
C THR A 227 -11.83 2.61 5.67
N GLY A 228 -10.60 2.08 5.51
CA GLY A 228 -10.31 0.89 4.73
C GLY A 228 -10.28 1.21 3.24
N MET A 229 -11.45 1.11 2.60
CA MET A 229 -11.56 1.25 1.15
C MET A 229 -11.69 2.71 0.69
N PRO A 230 -11.20 3.07 -0.52
CA PRO A 230 -11.32 4.41 -1.08
C PRO A 230 -12.75 4.92 -1.15
N LYS A 231 -13.69 4.07 -1.58
CA LYS A 231 -15.11 4.44 -1.69
C LYS A 231 -15.70 4.84 -0.33
N THR A 232 -15.36 4.10 0.73
CA THR A 232 -15.78 4.42 2.10
C THR A 232 -15.22 5.77 2.53
N GLY A 233 -13.93 6.01 2.26
CA GLY A 233 -13.28 7.28 2.56
C GLY A 233 -13.92 8.47 1.86
N TYR A 234 -14.24 8.34 0.56
CA TYR A 234 -14.94 9.40 -0.18
C TYR A 234 -16.33 9.70 0.39
N ASN A 235 -17.12 8.66 0.67
CA ASN A 235 -18.45 8.82 1.25
C ASN A 235 -18.38 9.49 2.62
N PHE A 236 -17.43 9.06 3.46
CA PHE A 236 -17.25 9.60 4.80
C PHE A 236 -16.85 11.09 4.77
N ILE A 237 -15.90 11.48 3.92
CA ILE A 237 -15.51 12.89 3.78
C ILE A 237 -16.64 13.74 3.22
N ASN A 238 -17.38 13.27 2.21
CA ASN A 238 -18.52 14.03 1.69
C ASN A 238 -19.57 14.28 2.77
N ARG A 239 -19.81 13.31 3.65
CA ARG A 239 -20.70 13.46 4.80
C ARG A 239 -20.20 14.52 5.79
N LEU A 240 -18.92 14.46 6.16
CA LEU A 240 -18.29 15.45 7.04
C LEU A 240 -18.29 16.86 6.45
N MET A 241 -18.00 17.00 5.15
CA MET A 241 -18.05 18.29 4.45
C MET A 241 -19.47 18.88 4.43
N ASN A 242 -20.50 18.05 4.26
CA ASN A 242 -21.90 18.49 4.32
C ASN A 242 -22.32 18.97 5.72
N GLU A 243 -21.62 18.53 6.78
CA GLU A 243 -21.77 19.04 8.14
C GLU A 243 -20.85 20.24 8.46
N GLY A 244 -20.06 20.69 7.49
CA GLY A 244 -19.18 21.85 7.64
C GLY A 244 -17.74 21.51 8.07
N PHE A 245 -17.36 20.23 8.10
CA PHE A 245 -16.00 19.81 8.44
C PHE A 245 -15.16 19.52 7.19
N TYR A 246 -14.05 20.25 7.04
CA TYR A 246 -13.04 19.96 6.03
C TYR A 246 -11.89 19.15 6.63
N VAL A 247 -11.70 17.94 6.13
CA VAL A 247 -10.65 17.00 6.54
C VAL A 247 -9.98 16.38 5.31
N ASN A 248 -8.72 15.95 5.44
CA ASN A 248 -7.96 15.46 4.29
C ASN A 248 -8.14 13.94 4.10
N LEU A 249 -8.36 13.49 2.87
CA LEU A 249 -8.34 12.07 2.54
C LEU A 249 -6.90 11.56 2.39
N GLY A 250 -6.50 10.59 3.20
CA GLY A 250 -5.31 9.79 2.97
C GLY A 250 -5.67 8.58 2.13
N MET A 251 -5.26 8.57 0.87
CA MET A 251 -5.50 7.47 -0.08
C MET A 251 -4.27 7.18 -0.93
N PHE A 252 -4.29 6.10 -1.70
CA PHE A 252 -3.23 5.76 -2.64
C PHE A 252 -2.95 6.92 -3.63
N PRO A 253 -1.68 7.26 -3.91
CA PRO A 253 -0.45 6.54 -3.56
C PRO A 253 0.18 6.90 -2.21
N ALA A 254 -0.44 7.76 -1.39
CA ALA A 254 0.13 8.18 -0.10
C ALA A 254 0.08 7.06 0.96
N VAL A 255 -0.98 6.27 0.95
CA VAL A 255 -1.17 5.07 1.79
C VAL A 255 -1.60 3.89 0.92
N PRO A 256 -1.42 2.62 1.35
CA PRO A 256 -1.94 1.47 0.62
C PRO A 256 -3.46 1.59 0.38
N VAL A 257 -3.96 1.02 -0.72
CA VAL A 257 -5.37 1.17 -1.15
C VAL A 257 -6.37 0.74 -0.06
N LYS A 258 -6.10 -0.40 0.60
CA LYS A 258 -6.90 -0.95 1.71
C LYS A 258 -6.72 -0.17 3.03
N ASN A 259 -5.81 0.80 3.08
CA ASN A 259 -5.52 1.64 4.23
C ASN A 259 -5.94 3.09 3.98
N THR A 260 -7.01 3.30 3.22
CA THR A 260 -7.60 4.64 3.06
C THR A 260 -8.18 5.10 4.39
N GLY A 261 -8.09 6.40 4.67
CA GLY A 261 -8.71 7.01 5.83
C GLY A 261 -8.65 8.53 5.83
N VAL A 262 -9.10 9.12 6.92
CA VAL A 262 -9.19 10.56 7.09
C VAL A 262 -8.07 11.04 7.98
N ARG A 263 -7.25 11.95 7.44
CA ARG A 263 -6.16 12.62 8.13
C ARG A 263 -6.66 13.92 8.76
N ILE A 264 -6.48 14.02 10.06
CA ILE A 264 -6.93 15.13 10.91
C ILE A 264 -5.70 15.82 11.49
N THR A 265 -5.73 17.15 11.53
CA THR A 265 -4.67 17.94 12.15
C THR A 265 -5.28 18.90 13.15
N ILE A 266 -4.87 18.80 14.40
CA ILE A 266 -5.33 19.67 15.48
C ILE A 266 -4.39 20.87 15.58
N SER A 267 -4.96 22.06 15.69
CA SER A 267 -4.25 23.32 15.88
C SER A 267 -4.76 24.04 17.12
N ARG A 268 -4.03 25.07 17.59
CA ARG A 268 -4.48 25.90 18.72
C ARG A 268 -5.77 26.67 18.42
N HIS A 269 -6.06 26.92 17.14
CA HIS A 269 -7.26 27.63 16.73
C HIS A 269 -8.52 26.78 16.79
N ASN A 270 -8.39 25.46 16.95
CA ASN A 270 -9.54 24.59 17.13
C ASN A 270 -10.06 24.71 18.58
N GLN A 271 -11.30 25.17 18.72
CA GLN A 271 -11.97 25.28 20.01
C GLN A 271 -12.39 23.90 20.53
N ARG A 272 -12.61 23.80 21.83
CA ARG A 272 -12.98 22.53 22.48
C ARG A 272 -14.29 21.98 21.90
N GLU A 273 -15.24 22.86 21.65
CA GLU A 273 -16.56 22.57 21.07
C GLU A 273 -16.43 22.06 19.63
N GLU A 274 -15.53 22.65 18.83
CA GLU A 274 -15.27 22.22 17.44
C GLU A 274 -14.62 20.83 17.39
N ILE A 275 -13.66 20.58 18.28
CA ILE A 275 -13.02 19.26 18.41
C ILE A 275 -14.05 18.20 18.77
N LYS A 276 -14.91 18.50 19.76
CA LYS A 276 -16.00 17.59 20.14
C LYS A 276 -16.97 17.35 19.00
N ALA A 277 -17.43 18.41 18.34
CA ALA A 277 -18.37 18.32 17.23
C ALA A 277 -17.81 17.50 16.07
N LEU A 278 -16.51 17.63 15.76
CA LEU A 278 -15.84 16.79 14.76
C LEU A 278 -15.84 15.32 15.16
N VAL A 279 -15.52 14.99 16.42
CA VAL A 279 -15.54 13.59 16.88
C VAL A 279 -16.94 13.01 16.84
N ASP A 280 -17.95 13.75 17.32
CA ASP A 280 -19.36 13.33 17.28
C ASP A 280 -19.82 13.09 15.83
N ALA A 281 -19.48 13.99 14.89
CA ALA A 281 -19.80 13.85 13.47
C ALA A 281 -19.12 12.63 12.85
N MET A 282 -17.85 12.38 13.18
CA MET A 282 -17.13 11.21 12.70
C MET A 282 -17.76 9.91 13.21
N GLU A 283 -18.08 9.85 14.51
CA GLU A 283 -18.72 8.70 15.14
C GLU A 283 -20.09 8.39 14.50
N TYR A 284 -20.86 9.43 14.17
CA TYR A 284 -22.16 9.28 13.53
C TYR A 284 -22.08 8.86 12.04
N HIS A 285 -21.14 9.43 11.27
CA HIS A 285 -21.10 9.24 9.81
C HIS A 285 -20.26 8.05 9.35
N LEU A 286 -19.26 7.62 10.12
CA LEU A 286 -18.40 6.50 9.71
C LEU A 286 -19.19 5.19 9.52
N PRO A 287 -20.06 4.76 10.45
CA PRO A 287 -20.85 3.54 10.27
C PRO A 287 -21.75 3.60 9.02
N LYS A 288 -22.32 4.76 8.71
CA LYS A 288 -23.16 4.96 7.51
C LYS A 288 -22.36 4.87 6.23
N ALA A 289 -21.17 5.46 6.19
CA ALA A 289 -20.28 5.36 5.04
C ALA A 289 -19.81 3.91 4.80
N ILE A 290 -19.62 3.15 5.88
CA ILE A 290 -19.31 1.72 5.83
C ILE A 290 -20.49 0.92 5.27
N GLU A 291 -21.71 1.18 5.75
CA GLU A 291 -22.94 0.53 5.29
C GLU A 291 -23.19 0.74 3.78
N GLU A 292 -23.03 1.98 3.28
CA GLU A 292 -23.19 2.33 1.86
C GLU A 292 -22.21 1.62 0.91
N THR A 293 -21.09 1.13 1.45
CA THR A 293 -20.09 0.39 0.69
C THR A 293 -20.19 -1.12 0.88
N HIS A 294 -21.20 -1.58 1.62
CA HIS A 294 -21.42 -2.99 1.95
C HIS A 294 -20.18 -3.65 2.58
N THR A 295 -19.46 -2.87 3.38
CA THR A 295 -18.36 -3.35 4.22
C THR A 295 -18.79 -3.32 5.69
N ASN A 296 -17.88 -3.67 6.59
CA ASN A 296 -18.13 -3.61 8.04
C ASN A 296 -16.91 -3.00 8.75
N LEU A 297 -17.12 -2.57 9.99
CA LEU A 297 -16.08 -1.92 10.78
C LEU A 297 -14.91 -2.87 11.07
N ARG A 298 -15.18 -4.16 11.31
CA ARG A 298 -14.14 -5.18 11.51
C ARG A 298 -13.13 -5.25 10.37
N ARG A 299 -13.56 -5.19 9.10
CA ARG A 299 -12.67 -5.15 7.93
C ARG A 299 -11.75 -3.92 7.94
N VAL A 300 -12.25 -2.78 8.42
CA VAL A 300 -11.43 -1.58 8.59
C VAL A 300 -10.37 -1.82 9.65
N TYR A 301 -10.76 -2.34 10.83
CA TYR A 301 -9.82 -2.67 11.90
C TYR A 301 -8.73 -3.65 11.44
N GLU A 302 -9.12 -4.75 10.77
CA GLU A 302 -8.18 -5.74 10.22
C GLU A 302 -7.20 -5.13 9.20
N ALA A 303 -7.68 -4.26 8.31
CA ALA A 303 -6.82 -3.60 7.33
C ALA A 303 -5.72 -2.74 7.96
N PHE A 304 -5.99 -2.14 9.12
CA PHE A 304 -5.03 -1.35 9.89
C PHE A 304 -4.35 -2.14 11.02
N LYS A 305 -4.64 -3.43 11.16
CA LYS A 305 -4.14 -4.29 12.27
C LYS A 305 -4.50 -3.74 13.65
N LEU A 306 -5.71 -3.20 13.77
CA LEU A 306 -6.29 -2.70 15.01
C LEU A 306 -7.19 -3.76 15.65
N GLU A 307 -7.33 -3.71 16.97
CA GLU A 307 -8.26 -4.55 17.73
C GLU A 307 -9.60 -3.82 17.93
N PRO A 308 -10.74 -4.41 17.53
CA PRO A 308 -12.05 -3.81 17.76
C PRO A 308 -12.39 -3.81 19.25
N ARG A 309 -13.05 -2.75 19.72
CA ARG A 309 -13.47 -2.61 21.13
C ARG A 309 -14.76 -3.37 21.44
N THR A 310 -15.66 -3.37 20.48
CA THR A 310 -16.98 -3.99 20.53
C THR A 310 -17.05 -5.04 19.42
N SER A 311 -17.40 -6.27 19.80
CA SER A 311 -17.70 -7.35 18.86
C SER A 311 -19.12 -7.16 18.30
N THR A 312 -19.40 -6.03 17.66
CA THR A 312 -20.67 -5.86 16.94
C THR A 312 -20.52 -6.48 15.57
N ASP A 313 -20.85 -7.77 15.49
CA ASP A 313 -21.19 -8.42 14.22
C ASP A 313 -22.45 -7.75 13.69
N ILE A 314 -22.28 -6.74 12.83
CA ILE A 314 -23.39 -6.25 12.00
C ILE A 314 -23.62 -7.35 10.95
N SER A 315 -24.47 -8.31 11.28
CA SER A 315 -24.95 -9.28 10.31
C SER A 315 -25.83 -8.54 9.31
N SER A 316 -25.33 -8.32 8.10
CA SER A 316 -26.19 -7.96 6.98
C SER A 316 -27.13 -9.15 6.75
N SER A 317 -28.42 -8.96 7.03
CA SER A 317 -29.47 -9.93 6.74
C SER A 317 -29.67 -10.03 5.23
N SER A 318 -28.76 -10.73 4.56
CA SER A 318 -28.93 -11.09 3.14
C SER A 318 -29.91 -12.26 3.06
N GLU A 319 -30.91 -12.13 2.19
CA GLU A 319 -31.83 -13.24 1.86
C GLU A 319 -31.16 -14.27 0.92
N LEU A 320 -29.93 -14.04 0.46
CA LEU A 320 -29.20 -14.93 -0.44
C LEU A 320 -28.49 -16.05 0.33
N LYS A 321 -28.44 -17.24 -0.29
CA LYS A 321 -27.79 -18.42 0.27
C LYS A 321 -26.47 -18.69 -0.45
N THR A 322 -25.37 -18.79 0.29
CA THR A 322 -24.05 -19.18 -0.25
C THR A 322 -23.78 -20.65 0.01
N GLN A 323 -23.50 -21.41 -1.04
CA GLN A 323 -22.90 -22.74 -0.96
C GLN A 323 -21.39 -22.62 -1.22
N ILE A 324 -20.57 -23.18 -0.33
CA ILE A 324 -19.12 -23.25 -0.47
C ILE A 324 -18.68 -24.69 -0.24
N GLU A 325 -18.16 -25.33 -1.27
CA GLU A 325 -17.62 -26.69 -1.21
C GLU A 325 -16.13 -26.71 -1.48
N THR A 326 -15.38 -27.65 -0.89
CA THR A 326 -13.94 -27.79 -1.11
C THR A 326 -13.57 -28.79 -2.21
N SER A 327 -14.55 -29.49 -2.78
CA SER A 327 -14.39 -30.37 -3.93
C SER A 327 -15.58 -30.25 -4.86
N ILE A 328 -15.32 -30.30 -6.16
CA ILE A 328 -16.34 -30.32 -7.21
C ILE A 328 -17.25 -31.53 -7.06
N SER A 329 -16.78 -32.60 -6.42
CA SER A 329 -17.56 -33.82 -6.17
C SER A 329 -18.77 -33.60 -5.26
N ASN A 330 -18.81 -32.49 -4.53
CA ASN A 330 -19.93 -32.10 -3.67
C ASN A 330 -20.91 -31.14 -4.36
N ILE A 331 -20.66 -30.78 -5.63
CA ILE A 331 -21.51 -29.89 -6.43
C ILE A 331 -22.29 -30.74 -7.45
N ASP A 332 -23.54 -30.37 -7.71
CA ASP A 332 -24.33 -31.01 -8.77
C ASP A 332 -23.67 -30.80 -10.15
N LYS A 333 -23.33 -31.92 -10.81
CA LYS A 333 -22.62 -31.94 -12.09
C LYS A 333 -23.37 -31.20 -13.20
N VAL A 334 -24.68 -31.39 -13.29
CA VAL A 334 -25.50 -30.80 -14.35
C VAL A 334 -25.56 -29.29 -14.20
N THR A 335 -25.78 -28.83 -12.97
CA THR A 335 -25.81 -27.41 -12.61
C THR A 335 -24.47 -26.75 -12.86
N TRP A 336 -23.36 -27.33 -12.39
CA TRP A 336 -22.03 -26.74 -12.58
C TRP A 336 -21.66 -26.58 -14.06
N ASN A 337 -21.83 -27.64 -14.86
CA ASN A 337 -21.49 -27.62 -16.28
C ASN A 337 -22.29 -26.57 -17.05
N LYS A 338 -23.55 -26.33 -16.65
CA LYS A 338 -24.39 -25.29 -17.23
C LYS A 338 -23.91 -23.87 -16.88
N LEU A 339 -23.42 -23.64 -15.66
CA LEU A 339 -23.06 -22.31 -15.16
C LEU A 339 -21.65 -21.90 -15.58
N VAL A 340 -20.64 -22.74 -15.27
CA VAL A 340 -19.20 -22.40 -15.41
C VAL A 340 -18.51 -23.28 -16.44
N GLY A 341 -18.95 -24.53 -16.63
CA GLY A 341 -18.30 -25.53 -17.49
C GLY A 341 -18.37 -25.32 -19.00
N THR A 342 -18.56 -24.08 -19.47
CA THR A 342 -18.72 -23.75 -20.90
C THR A 342 -17.41 -23.41 -21.61
N SER A 343 -16.27 -23.45 -20.92
CA SER A 343 -14.97 -23.04 -21.47
C SER A 343 -13.81 -23.86 -20.90
N GLY A 344 -12.98 -24.43 -21.77
CA GLY A 344 -11.77 -25.17 -21.38
C GLY A 344 -12.06 -26.34 -20.43
N VAL A 345 -11.16 -26.54 -19.46
CA VAL A 345 -11.23 -27.60 -18.44
C VAL A 345 -12.04 -27.20 -17.19
N GLN A 346 -12.96 -26.23 -17.33
CA GLN A 346 -13.77 -25.72 -16.21
C GLN A 346 -15.06 -26.52 -15.97
N ASP A 347 -15.29 -27.57 -16.76
CA ASP A 347 -16.38 -28.51 -16.50
C ASP A 347 -16.05 -29.41 -15.31
N TYR A 348 -17.07 -30.15 -14.86
CA TYR A 348 -16.99 -30.99 -13.67
C TYR A 348 -15.86 -32.01 -13.74
N GLU A 349 -15.66 -32.67 -14.89
CA GLU A 349 -14.62 -33.70 -15.04
C GLU A 349 -13.22 -33.09 -15.10
N GLY A 350 -13.06 -31.96 -15.81
CA GLY A 350 -11.79 -31.23 -15.88
C GLY A 350 -11.33 -30.72 -14.51
N LEU A 351 -12.24 -30.15 -13.72
CA LEU A 351 -11.94 -29.68 -12.38
C LEU A 351 -11.64 -30.83 -11.41
N LYS A 352 -12.37 -31.94 -11.52
CA LYS A 352 -12.09 -33.15 -10.74
C LYS A 352 -10.70 -33.72 -11.04
N PHE A 353 -10.29 -33.69 -12.31
CA PHE A 353 -8.93 -34.08 -12.71
C PHE A 353 -7.87 -33.15 -12.12
N ILE A 354 -8.10 -31.84 -12.16
CA ILE A 354 -7.18 -30.84 -11.60
C ILE A 354 -7.05 -31.02 -10.08
N GLU A 355 -8.15 -31.17 -9.35
CA GLU A 355 -8.13 -31.45 -7.91
C GLU A 355 -7.25 -32.66 -7.58
N HIS A 356 -7.49 -33.77 -8.28
CA HIS A 356 -6.73 -34.99 -8.06
C HIS A 356 -5.24 -34.81 -8.36
N THR A 357 -4.91 -34.07 -9.43
CA THR A 357 -3.54 -33.81 -9.85
C THR A 357 -2.79 -32.94 -8.84
N PHE A 358 -3.47 -31.97 -8.21
CA PHE A 358 -2.88 -31.01 -7.26
C PHE A 358 -3.21 -31.31 -5.80
N SER A 359 -3.38 -32.60 -5.47
CA SER A 359 -3.60 -33.07 -4.11
C SER A 359 -2.60 -34.16 -3.73
N SER A 360 -2.15 -34.16 -2.47
CA SER A 360 -1.30 -35.21 -1.89
C SER A 360 0.06 -35.41 -2.59
N ASN A 361 0.64 -34.34 -3.13
CA ASN A 361 1.95 -34.36 -3.77
C ASN A 361 3.08 -34.12 -2.75
N ALA A 362 4.30 -34.60 -3.07
CA ALA A 362 5.47 -34.40 -2.22
C ALA A 362 5.93 -32.94 -2.12
N LEU A 363 5.80 -32.19 -3.22
CA LEU A 363 6.19 -30.78 -3.31
C LEU A 363 5.00 -29.87 -2.97
N LYS A 364 5.19 -28.90 -2.08
CA LYS A 364 4.10 -28.03 -1.61
C LYS A 364 3.48 -27.18 -2.71
N GLU A 365 4.24 -26.78 -3.73
CA GLU A 365 3.74 -26.02 -4.89
C GLU A 365 2.77 -26.81 -5.77
N ASN A 366 2.78 -28.14 -5.65
CA ASN A 366 1.87 -29.05 -6.35
C ASN A 366 0.66 -29.44 -5.49
N ASN A 367 0.42 -28.74 -4.37
CA ASN A 367 -0.73 -28.97 -3.50
C ASN A 367 -1.55 -27.69 -3.42
N TRP A 368 -2.75 -27.70 -4.00
CA TRP A 368 -3.62 -26.52 -4.08
C TRP A 368 -4.91 -26.75 -3.31
N ASP A 369 -5.40 -25.68 -2.70
CA ASP A 369 -6.72 -25.69 -2.09
C ASP A 369 -7.75 -25.22 -3.12
N PHE A 370 -8.94 -25.84 -3.15
CA PHE A 370 -10.03 -25.48 -4.06
C PHE A 370 -11.29 -25.10 -3.27
N TRP A 371 -12.05 -24.14 -3.82
CA TRP A 371 -13.39 -23.80 -3.35
C TRP A 371 -14.33 -23.55 -4.51
N TYR A 372 -15.53 -24.11 -4.41
CA TYR A 372 -16.63 -23.96 -5.35
C TYR A 372 -17.71 -23.13 -4.68
N VAL A 373 -17.94 -21.93 -5.21
CA VAL A 373 -18.86 -20.97 -4.62
C VAL A 373 -20.06 -20.81 -5.55
N ILE A 374 -21.26 -21.08 -5.03
CA ILE A 374 -22.53 -20.80 -5.71
C ILE A 374 -23.40 -19.95 -4.78
N ILE A 375 -23.91 -18.84 -5.28
CA ILE A 375 -24.81 -17.95 -4.55
C ILE A 375 -26.19 -18.05 -5.19
N TYR A 376 -27.19 -18.37 -4.37
CA TYR A 376 -28.57 -18.58 -4.76
C TYR A 376 -29.49 -17.47 -4.25
N ASP A 377 -30.58 -17.24 -4.98
CA ASP A 377 -31.73 -16.50 -4.44
C ASP A 377 -32.53 -17.36 -3.43
N LYS A 378 -33.56 -16.77 -2.84
CA LYS A 378 -34.48 -17.44 -1.90
C LYS A 378 -35.27 -18.62 -2.51
N HIS A 379 -35.29 -18.74 -3.83
CA HIS A 379 -35.96 -19.79 -4.59
C HIS A 379 -34.97 -20.84 -5.12
N GLU A 380 -33.73 -20.83 -4.63
CA GLU A 380 -32.64 -21.72 -5.03
C GLU A 380 -32.24 -21.58 -6.51
N HIS A 381 -32.47 -20.43 -7.14
CA HIS A 381 -31.90 -20.13 -8.46
C HIS A 381 -30.48 -19.57 -8.33
N PRO A 382 -29.50 -20.11 -9.07
CA PRO A 382 -28.13 -19.63 -9.03
C PRO A 382 -28.00 -18.24 -9.67
N ILE A 383 -27.49 -17.28 -8.90
CA ILE A 383 -27.20 -15.92 -9.34
C ILE A 383 -25.75 -15.81 -9.80
N LEU A 384 -24.84 -16.43 -9.05
CA LEU A 384 -23.39 -16.36 -9.25
C LEU A 384 -22.78 -17.74 -8.99
N ALA A 385 -21.83 -18.14 -9.83
CA ALA A 385 -21.02 -19.34 -9.59
C ALA A 385 -19.56 -19.12 -10.00
N THR A 386 -18.62 -19.62 -9.20
CA THR A 386 -17.19 -19.53 -9.51
C THR A 386 -16.39 -20.63 -8.82
N VAL A 387 -15.23 -20.95 -9.40
CA VAL A 387 -14.20 -21.78 -8.78
C VAL A 387 -13.06 -20.89 -8.34
N LEU A 388 -12.54 -21.16 -7.14
CA LEU A 388 -11.40 -20.49 -6.55
C LEU A 388 -10.32 -21.53 -6.25
N SER A 389 -9.06 -21.14 -6.39
CA SER A 389 -7.94 -21.95 -5.92
C SER A 389 -6.92 -21.12 -5.16
N SER A 390 -6.28 -21.72 -4.16
CA SER A 390 -5.15 -21.12 -3.48
C SER A 390 -3.87 -21.92 -3.76
N SER A 391 -2.88 -21.26 -4.37
CA SER A 391 -1.65 -21.88 -4.83
C SER A 391 -0.44 -20.95 -4.68
N ILE A 392 0.78 -21.50 -4.69
CA ILE A 392 2.02 -20.73 -4.55
C ILE A 392 2.39 -20.11 -5.90
N TRP A 393 2.43 -18.78 -5.98
CA TRP A 393 2.82 -18.05 -7.18
C TRP A 393 4.17 -17.36 -6.96
N LYS A 394 4.87 -17.14 -8.06
CA LYS A 394 6.04 -16.26 -8.09
C LYS A 394 5.56 -14.80 -8.04
N ASP A 395 6.05 -14.02 -7.08
CA ASP A 395 5.64 -12.61 -6.93
C ASP A 395 6.03 -11.75 -8.16
N ASP A 396 7.02 -12.21 -8.93
CA ASP A 396 7.55 -11.56 -10.13
C ASP A 396 6.97 -12.10 -11.44
N MET A 397 5.87 -12.86 -11.41
CA MET A 397 5.27 -13.47 -12.60
C MET A 397 4.99 -12.48 -13.74
N LEU A 398 4.66 -11.22 -13.40
CA LEU A 398 4.40 -10.14 -14.35
C LEU A 398 5.48 -9.05 -14.36
N ALA A 399 6.63 -9.30 -13.72
CA ALA A 399 7.75 -8.37 -13.70
C ALA A 399 8.48 -8.35 -15.05
N ASN A 400 9.29 -7.30 -15.28
CA ASN A 400 10.16 -7.28 -16.45
C ASN A 400 11.22 -8.39 -16.39
N LEU A 401 11.67 -8.84 -17.56
CA LEU A 401 12.60 -9.97 -17.69
C LEU A 401 13.88 -9.81 -16.86
N ASN A 402 14.43 -8.61 -16.79
CA ASN A 402 15.70 -8.37 -16.09
C ASN A 402 15.54 -8.48 -14.57
N ALA A 403 14.45 -7.97 -14.01
CA ALA A 403 14.12 -8.12 -12.61
C ALA A 403 13.89 -9.60 -12.26
N SER A 404 13.12 -10.32 -13.08
CA SER A 404 12.86 -11.74 -12.87
C SER A 404 14.16 -12.57 -12.92
N LYS A 405 15.07 -12.31 -13.87
CA LYS A 405 16.39 -12.96 -13.93
C LYS A 405 17.23 -12.79 -12.65
N ILE A 406 17.15 -11.63 -12.00
CA ILE A 406 17.88 -11.37 -10.75
C ILE A 406 17.25 -12.19 -9.60
N ILE A 407 15.92 -12.27 -9.56
CA ILE A 407 15.18 -13.05 -8.55
C ILE A 407 15.43 -14.55 -8.73
N GLU A 408 15.43 -15.06 -9.96
CA GLU A 408 15.72 -16.48 -10.25
C GLU A 408 17.12 -16.89 -9.79
N LYS A 409 18.13 -16.01 -9.89
CA LYS A 409 19.46 -16.29 -9.33
C LYS A 409 19.43 -16.50 -7.81
N LYS A 410 18.56 -15.79 -7.10
CA LYS A 410 18.36 -15.99 -5.64
C LYS A 410 17.60 -17.28 -5.36
N ARG A 411 16.64 -17.66 -6.22
CA ARG A 411 15.88 -18.90 -6.09
C ARG A 411 16.70 -20.18 -6.23
N ILE A 412 17.90 -20.10 -6.81
CA ILE A 412 18.85 -21.22 -6.82
C ILE A 412 19.24 -21.63 -5.39
N LEU A 413 19.37 -20.66 -4.47
CA LEU A 413 19.73 -20.90 -3.07
C LEU A 413 18.50 -21.02 -2.16
N ASP A 414 17.43 -20.29 -2.47
CA ASP A 414 16.16 -20.32 -1.74
C ASP A 414 14.99 -20.45 -2.74
N PRO A 415 14.55 -21.69 -3.08
CA PRO A 415 13.55 -21.93 -4.11
C PRO A 415 12.23 -21.16 -3.95
N TYR A 416 11.90 -20.74 -2.72
CA TYR A 416 10.66 -20.02 -2.40
C TYR A 416 10.88 -18.51 -2.19
N TYR A 417 12.07 -18.00 -2.49
CA TYR A 417 12.38 -16.57 -2.45
C TYR A 417 11.38 -15.79 -3.32
N MET A 418 10.70 -14.80 -2.72
CA MET A 418 9.64 -14.01 -3.37
C MET A 418 8.56 -14.87 -4.02
N THR A 419 8.01 -15.81 -3.23
CA THR A 419 6.78 -16.52 -3.57
C THR A 419 5.72 -16.24 -2.52
N SER A 420 4.47 -16.23 -2.97
CA SER A 420 3.32 -15.97 -2.11
C SER A 420 2.20 -16.95 -2.42
N LYS A 421 1.42 -17.30 -1.41
CA LYS A 421 0.17 -18.03 -1.61
C LYS A 421 -0.88 -17.04 -2.13
N VAL A 422 -1.51 -17.37 -3.26
CA VAL A 422 -2.44 -16.51 -3.98
C VAL A 422 -3.78 -17.21 -4.10
N LEU A 423 -4.83 -16.56 -3.62
CA LEU A 423 -6.21 -16.98 -3.89
C LEU A 423 -6.62 -16.42 -5.26
N SER A 424 -6.95 -17.28 -6.20
CA SER A 424 -7.26 -16.88 -7.57
C SER A 424 -8.63 -17.37 -8.01
N LEU A 425 -9.27 -16.59 -8.88
CA LEU A 425 -10.44 -16.99 -9.63
C LEU A 425 -10.01 -17.95 -10.74
N GLY A 426 -10.47 -19.20 -10.68
CA GLY A 426 -9.88 -20.31 -11.43
C GLY A 426 -8.61 -20.85 -10.77
N CYS A 427 -7.72 -21.45 -11.57
CA CYS A 427 -6.39 -21.88 -11.17
C CYS A 427 -5.38 -21.58 -12.28
N LEU A 428 -4.08 -21.82 -12.04
CA LEU A 428 -3.03 -21.50 -13.02
C LEU A 428 -3.15 -22.26 -14.35
N PHE A 429 -3.90 -23.37 -14.40
CA PHE A 429 -4.14 -24.16 -15.61
C PHE A 429 -5.50 -23.92 -16.29
N THR A 430 -6.37 -23.12 -15.68
CA THR A 430 -7.62 -22.73 -16.31
C THR A 430 -7.46 -21.38 -17.00
N GLU A 431 -8.15 -21.23 -18.12
CA GLU A 431 -8.28 -19.96 -18.84
C GLU A 431 -9.76 -19.70 -19.14
N GLY A 432 -10.16 -18.43 -19.11
CA GLY A 432 -11.45 -17.98 -19.62
C GLY A 432 -12.46 -17.59 -18.54
N LYS A 433 -13.71 -18.03 -18.69
CA LYS A 433 -14.87 -17.49 -17.95
C LYS A 433 -15.10 -18.16 -16.59
N HIS A 434 -14.19 -17.97 -15.63
CA HIS A 434 -14.34 -18.61 -14.30
C HIS A 434 -15.42 -18.00 -13.40
N LEU A 435 -16.08 -16.92 -13.82
CA LEU A 435 -17.14 -16.26 -13.06
C LEU A 435 -18.42 -16.21 -13.88
N TYR A 436 -19.40 -17.02 -13.48
CA TYR A 436 -20.77 -16.91 -13.95
C TYR A 436 -21.53 -15.87 -13.11
N ILE A 437 -22.23 -14.94 -13.77
CA ILE A 437 -23.17 -14.03 -13.13
C ILE A 437 -24.42 -13.94 -14.02
N ASN A 438 -25.59 -14.16 -13.44
CA ASN A 438 -26.85 -13.88 -14.11
C ASN A 438 -27.04 -12.36 -14.24
N ALA A 439 -26.76 -11.83 -15.42
CA ALA A 439 -26.78 -10.38 -15.69
C ALA A 439 -28.17 -9.74 -15.52
N ASN A 440 -29.23 -10.53 -15.61
CA ASN A 440 -30.62 -10.08 -15.53
C ASN A 440 -31.21 -10.21 -14.13
N HIS A 441 -30.50 -10.84 -13.18
CA HIS A 441 -31.00 -11.02 -11.82
C HIS A 441 -30.96 -9.70 -11.04
N PRO A 442 -32.05 -9.31 -10.33
CA PRO A 442 -32.10 -8.04 -9.58
C PRO A 442 -31.02 -7.98 -8.48
N SER A 443 -30.77 -9.09 -7.77
CA SER A 443 -29.78 -9.16 -6.68
C SER A 443 -28.35 -9.47 -7.16
N LYS A 444 -28.01 -9.30 -8.45
CA LYS A 444 -26.63 -9.60 -8.95
C LYS A 444 -25.54 -8.80 -8.23
N GLN A 445 -25.86 -7.57 -7.83
CA GLN A 445 -24.91 -6.69 -7.15
C GLN A 445 -24.65 -7.15 -5.71
N GLU A 446 -25.69 -7.63 -5.04
CA GLU A 446 -25.62 -8.21 -3.71
C GLU A 446 -24.84 -9.54 -3.72
N ALA A 447 -25.10 -10.40 -4.71
CA ALA A 447 -24.33 -11.63 -4.91
C ALA A 447 -22.83 -11.35 -5.16
N LEU A 448 -22.50 -10.30 -5.92
CA LEU A 448 -21.10 -9.85 -6.09
C LEU A 448 -20.47 -9.41 -4.77
N ASN A 449 -21.19 -8.66 -3.93
CA ASN A 449 -20.70 -8.24 -2.62
C ASN A 449 -20.44 -9.45 -1.72
N MET A 450 -21.33 -10.45 -1.73
CA MET A 450 -21.15 -11.71 -1.00
C MET A 450 -19.98 -12.55 -1.51
N LEU A 451 -19.71 -12.52 -2.82
CA LEU A 451 -18.48 -13.12 -3.36
C LEU A 451 -17.24 -12.42 -2.80
N MET A 452 -17.21 -11.09 -2.73
CA MET A 452 -16.07 -10.36 -2.14
C MET A 452 -15.85 -10.72 -0.66
N GLN A 453 -16.93 -10.84 0.12
CA GLN A 453 -16.86 -11.29 1.51
C GLN A 453 -16.35 -12.73 1.62
N THR A 454 -16.83 -13.62 0.74
CA THR A 454 -16.35 -15.01 0.65
C THR A 454 -14.85 -15.05 0.31
N LEU A 455 -14.39 -14.26 -0.65
CA LEU A 455 -12.99 -14.19 -1.05
C LEU A 455 -12.07 -13.79 0.10
N GLU A 456 -12.48 -12.85 0.94
CA GLU A 456 -11.69 -12.42 2.09
C GLU A 456 -11.66 -13.47 3.20
N THR A 457 -12.80 -14.10 3.48
CA THR A 457 -12.87 -15.21 4.43
C THR A 457 -11.93 -16.34 4.00
N LEU A 458 -11.89 -16.64 2.70
CA LEU A 458 -11.00 -17.65 2.12
C LEU A 458 -9.54 -17.17 2.05
N GLU A 459 -9.27 -15.89 1.81
CA GLU A 459 -7.93 -15.30 1.86
C GLU A 459 -7.31 -15.50 3.25
N GLN A 460 -8.07 -15.17 4.31
CA GLN A 460 -7.67 -15.39 5.70
C GLN A 460 -7.49 -16.87 6.02
N ARG A 461 -8.50 -17.70 5.71
CA ARG A 461 -8.47 -19.16 5.98
C ARG A 461 -7.29 -19.86 5.28
N SER A 462 -6.97 -19.44 4.06
CA SER A 462 -5.89 -20.02 3.28
C SER A 462 -4.52 -19.41 3.58
N ASN A 463 -4.46 -18.33 4.39
CA ASN A 463 -3.27 -17.51 4.60
C ASN A 463 -2.67 -17.00 3.27
N SER A 464 -3.54 -16.61 2.33
CA SER A 464 -3.14 -16.03 1.05
C SER A 464 -2.71 -14.57 1.25
N LYS A 465 -1.66 -14.15 0.55
CA LYS A 465 -1.16 -12.76 0.60
C LYS A 465 -1.76 -11.86 -0.49
N MET A 466 -2.41 -12.48 -1.47
CA MET A 466 -2.95 -11.79 -2.64
C MET A 466 -4.19 -12.51 -3.15
N ILE A 467 -5.16 -11.73 -3.63
CA ILE A 467 -6.30 -12.21 -4.39
C ILE A 467 -6.11 -11.81 -5.86
N ALA A 468 -6.18 -12.79 -6.77
CA ALA A 468 -6.07 -12.59 -8.21
C ALA A 468 -7.41 -12.84 -8.92
N LEU A 469 -8.09 -11.75 -9.29
CA LEU A 469 -9.26 -11.78 -10.17
C LEU A 469 -8.78 -11.68 -11.62
N ARG A 470 -8.86 -12.79 -12.36
CA ARG A 470 -8.24 -12.93 -13.69
C ARG A 470 -9.25 -13.21 -14.80
N ASP A 471 -8.76 -13.05 -16.03
CA ASP A 471 -9.43 -13.38 -17.29
C ASP A 471 -10.71 -12.56 -17.59
N PHE A 472 -10.76 -11.33 -17.05
CA PHE A 472 -11.76 -10.34 -17.42
C PHE A 472 -11.36 -9.55 -18.67
N SER A 473 -12.33 -9.28 -19.55
CA SER A 473 -12.10 -8.44 -20.73
C SER A 473 -11.89 -6.96 -20.35
N MET A 474 -11.20 -6.20 -21.21
CA MET A 474 -10.90 -4.79 -20.95
C MET A 474 -12.14 -3.91 -20.73
N ASN A 475 -13.29 -4.27 -21.30
CA ASN A 475 -14.52 -3.47 -21.32
C ASN A 475 -15.65 -4.05 -20.45
N THR A 476 -15.33 -4.79 -19.39
CA THR A 476 -16.37 -5.26 -18.46
C THR A 476 -16.87 -4.16 -17.53
N ASN A 477 -18.19 -4.13 -17.28
CA ASN A 477 -18.82 -3.27 -16.27
C ASN A 477 -18.31 -3.57 -14.84
N LEU A 478 -17.72 -4.75 -14.62
CA LEU A 478 -17.13 -5.15 -13.35
C LEU A 478 -15.85 -4.38 -13.00
N ASN A 479 -15.18 -3.77 -13.98
CA ASN A 479 -13.92 -3.05 -13.74
C ASN A 479 -14.08 -1.92 -12.72
N ARG A 480 -15.16 -1.13 -12.85
CA ARG A 480 -15.44 -0.03 -11.91
C ARG A 480 -15.76 -0.57 -10.51
N TYR A 481 -16.46 -1.70 -10.44
CA TYR A 481 -16.78 -2.35 -9.19
C TYR A 481 -15.52 -2.86 -8.48
N PHE A 482 -14.65 -3.63 -9.16
CA PHE A 482 -13.41 -4.14 -8.57
C PHE A 482 -12.45 -3.03 -8.16
N LEU A 483 -12.33 -1.95 -8.94
CA LEU A 483 -11.57 -0.77 -8.54
C LEU A 483 -12.12 -0.16 -7.24
N GLY A 484 -13.45 -0.10 -7.09
CA GLY A 484 -14.10 0.34 -5.86
C GLY A 484 -13.83 -0.57 -4.65
N GLN A 485 -13.61 -1.87 -4.90
CA GLN A 485 -13.16 -2.88 -3.93
C GLN A 485 -11.62 -2.91 -3.78
N GLY A 486 -10.90 -1.95 -4.36
CA GLY A 486 -9.46 -1.74 -4.23
C GLY A 486 -8.56 -2.70 -5.04
N PHE A 487 -9.13 -3.46 -5.96
CA PHE A 487 -8.33 -4.22 -6.92
C PHE A 487 -7.68 -3.29 -7.93
N VAL A 488 -6.41 -3.54 -8.23
CA VAL A 488 -5.68 -2.83 -9.28
C VAL A 488 -5.69 -3.66 -10.55
N ARG A 489 -6.06 -3.05 -11.67
CA ARG A 489 -6.05 -3.72 -12.96
C ARG A 489 -4.61 -3.87 -13.46
N ILE A 490 -4.23 -5.10 -13.81
CA ILE A 490 -2.97 -5.40 -14.48
C ILE A 490 -3.27 -5.94 -15.88
N GLN A 491 -2.57 -5.42 -16.88
CA GLN A 491 -2.66 -5.94 -18.24
C GLN A 491 -1.79 -7.20 -18.33
N MET A 492 -2.40 -8.32 -18.72
CA MET A 492 -1.66 -9.55 -19.04
C MET A 492 -0.83 -9.38 -20.31
N PRO A 493 0.29 -10.10 -20.47
CA PRO A 493 1.03 -10.14 -21.73
C PRO A 493 0.09 -10.44 -22.90
N ASN A 494 0.37 -9.85 -24.07
CA ASN A 494 -0.44 -10.09 -25.25
C ASN A 494 -0.47 -11.60 -25.56
N SER A 495 -1.62 -12.23 -25.38
CA SER A 495 -1.88 -13.58 -25.84
C SER A 495 -2.17 -13.54 -27.34
N SER A 496 -1.39 -14.28 -28.12
CA SER A 496 -1.68 -14.49 -29.55
C SER A 496 -2.88 -15.42 -29.68
N CYS A 497 -4.09 -14.86 -29.67
CA CYS A 497 -5.30 -15.63 -29.92
C CYS A 497 -5.47 -15.84 -31.43
N ILE A 498 -5.49 -17.11 -31.85
CA ILE A 498 -5.87 -17.50 -33.20
C ILE A 498 -7.26 -18.11 -33.14
N ASN A 499 -8.23 -17.48 -33.82
CA ASN A 499 -9.56 -18.04 -33.98
C ASN A 499 -9.51 -19.11 -35.07
N LEU A 500 -9.32 -20.37 -34.67
CA LEU A 500 -9.47 -21.51 -35.56
C LEU A 500 -10.96 -21.70 -35.87
N ARG A 501 -11.33 -21.71 -37.15
CA ARG A 501 -12.67 -22.15 -37.55
C ARG A 501 -12.68 -23.67 -37.56
N ALA A 502 -13.77 -24.29 -37.11
CA ALA A 502 -13.88 -25.74 -36.93
C ALA A 502 -13.55 -26.56 -38.19
N ASP A 503 -13.70 -25.96 -39.38
CA ASP A 503 -13.53 -26.62 -40.68
C ASP A 503 -12.39 -26.01 -41.53
N GLU A 504 -11.47 -25.26 -40.92
CA GLU A 504 -10.38 -24.60 -41.66
C GLU A 504 -9.21 -25.56 -41.92
N SER A 505 -8.92 -25.84 -43.19
CA SER A 505 -7.73 -26.60 -43.57
C SER A 505 -6.45 -25.81 -43.26
N ILE A 506 -5.31 -26.50 -43.11
CA ILE A 506 -4.01 -25.86 -42.89
C ILE A 506 -3.73 -24.84 -44.00
N GLU A 507 -4.08 -25.14 -45.25
CA GLU A 507 -3.91 -24.25 -46.40
C GLU A 507 -4.77 -22.99 -46.27
N ALA A 508 -6.02 -23.14 -45.84
CA ALA A 508 -6.93 -22.01 -45.59
C ALA A 508 -6.40 -21.11 -44.47
N TYR A 509 -5.89 -21.70 -43.38
CA TYR A 509 -5.23 -20.96 -42.30
C TYR A 509 -3.96 -20.23 -42.78
N VAL A 510 -3.07 -20.92 -43.51
CA VAL A 510 -1.84 -20.34 -44.09
C VAL A 510 -2.19 -19.17 -45.01
N SER A 511 -3.26 -19.25 -45.79
CA SER A 511 -3.65 -18.21 -46.75
C SER A 511 -3.95 -16.85 -46.10
N ARG A 512 -4.49 -16.87 -44.87
CA ARG A 512 -4.84 -15.67 -44.07
C ARG A 512 -3.62 -15.02 -43.41
N LEU A 513 -2.51 -15.74 -43.29
CA LEU A 513 -1.30 -15.20 -42.69
C LEU A 513 -0.69 -14.12 -43.60
N SER A 514 -0.09 -13.09 -42.98
CA SER A 514 0.71 -12.11 -43.71
C SER A 514 1.85 -12.78 -44.47
N SER A 515 2.34 -12.17 -45.56
CA SER A 515 3.45 -12.74 -46.35
C SER A 515 4.69 -13.08 -45.51
N ARG A 516 4.97 -12.29 -44.46
CA ARG A 516 6.04 -12.56 -43.49
C ARG A 516 5.76 -13.82 -42.66
N ASN A 517 4.55 -13.96 -42.14
CA ASN A 517 4.16 -15.09 -41.30
C ASN A 517 4.02 -16.39 -42.11
N ARG A 518 3.58 -16.32 -43.38
CA ARG A 518 3.60 -17.48 -44.31
C ARG A 518 5.01 -18.02 -44.53
N LYS A 519 5.99 -17.11 -44.68
CA LYS A 519 7.41 -17.49 -44.85
C LYS A 519 7.95 -18.17 -43.59
N HIS A 520 7.62 -17.64 -42.41
CA HIS A 520 8.01 -18.24 -41.13
C HIS A 520 7.37 -19.62 -40.93
N LEU A 521 6.06 -19.75 -41.12
CA LEU A 521 5.35 -21.03 -41.00
C LEU A 521 5.90 -22.10 -41.95
N ARG A 522 6.21 -21.75 -43.21
CA ARG A 522 6.77 -22.70 -44.18
C ARG A 522 8.20 -23.12 -43.83
N LYS A 523 9.04 -22.18 -43.40
CA LYS A 523 10.47 -22.43 -43.18
C LYS A 523 10.75 -23.08 -41.83
N ASP A 524 10.05 -22.64 -40.79
CA ASP A 524 10.44 -22.91 -39.40
C ASP A 524 9.46 -23.85 -38.69
N ILE A 525 8.29 -24.15 -39.28
CA ILE A 525 7.29 -25.07 -38.71
C ILE A 525 7.01 -26.24 -39.65
N LEU A 526 6.50 -25.99 -40.86
CA LEU A 526 6.13 -27.07 -41.80
C LEU A 526 7.33 -27.88 -42.32
N ALA A 527 8.54 -27.31 -42.30
CA ALA A 527 9.77 -28.03 -42.65
C ALA A 527 10.12 -29.16 -41.66
N TYR A 528 9.51 -29.15 -40.46
CA TYR A 528 9.73 -30.13 -39.40
C TYR A 528 8.45 -30.90 -39.03
N ALA A 529 7.38 -30.73 -39.80
CA ALA A 529 6.15 -31.49 -39.58
C ALA A 529 6.39 -32.96 -39.99
N PRO A 530 5.96 -33.94 -39.19
CA PRO A 530 6.04 -35.34 -39.58
C PRO A 530 5.20 -35.58 -40.86
N PRO A 531 5.62 -36.50 -41.73
CA PRO A 531 4.98 -36.76 -43.03
C PRO A 531 3.54 -37.26 -42.92
#